data_AF-A0A9D4T143-F1
#
_entry.id   AF-A0A9D4T143-F1
#
_cell.length_a   1.000
_cell.length_b   1.000
_cell.length_c   1.000
_cell.angle_alpha   90.00
_cell.angle_beta   90.00
_cell.angle_gamma   90.00
#
_symmetry.space_group_name_H-M   'P 1'
#
loop_
_entity.id
_entity.type
_entity.pdbx_description
1 polymer ?
#
loop_
_entity_poly.entity_id
_entity_poly.type
_entity_poly.pdbx_seq_one_letter_code
_entity_poly.pdbx_strand_id
1 'polypeptide(L)'
;MPQRTKVEKNESSSESDWEEVPEGADLDSYAPVVPENGITITLKEPVMTGKRKKAKFDPVAEMRRRINRVRKEVHVLKHKVHLLCLLAHGLKLNSLMLDQTLHGVVLSLLPSEFMAYAGKTVTLLDVERMSRLFTKIFVCKLGPHTSCRALHDDLTVALTTKVVQNARDYAFLFLVIVRCLQIEARFCMSLYPVPLDAVQLLKTDVKPGRKAPEGNPEIKAPSKKKAQRVPSESDEVDSDFEVAKPKKAPGKKKVHNDSSAKKSGKKGKTAEENAHRLAQDINDSIEHWVEVFTPKDSKWIAVDVVHGSVGSITESNIREPLYYIVSFDNSNKVKDITRKYASGWLTSVKKKRIDPKWWEESLKPFSPTDCERERVENTQIQSKLQRQPMPASIAEFKNHPLYALKRHLLKFEAIYPPDAPTLGFVRGEPVYARECIHTLRSRETWLREARMVRIKEQPYKIVKARPKYDKLSGQILKEQPLELFGHWQTEPYMPPIAFNGKVPRNEWGNVELFKSCMLPVGTVHLRAPGLARVASKLNIDCVPAVVGFEGHCRGVHPVFDGWVVCEEFKDTLMAAWEEEQANISNREEEKLWGGDGSEQ
;
A
#
# COMPACT_ATOMS: atom_id res chain seq x y z
N MET A 1 42.84 -6.58 12.56
CA MET A 1 41.86 -5.65 13.17
C MET A 1 40.46 -6.05 12.73
N PRO A 2 39.55 -6.46 13.64
CA PRO A 2 38.20 -6.85 13.24
C PRO A 2 37.30 -5.61 13.18
N GLN A 3 36.63 -5.44 12.04
CA GLN A 3 35.67 -4.36 11.78
C GLN A 3 34.36 -4.62 12.54
N ARG A 4 33.95 -3.64 13.36
CA ARG A 4 32.64 -3.57 14.03
C ARG A 4 31.52 -3.41 13.00
N THR A 5 30.71 -4.43 12.82
CA THR A 5 29.41 -4.35 12.14
C THR A 5 28.38 -3.69 13.05
N LYS A 6 27.79 -2.57 12.61
CA LYS A 6 26.64 -1.93 13.24
C LYS A 6 25.40 -2.78 12.99
N VAL A 7 24.79 -3.27 14.07
CA VAL A 7 23.46 -3.88 14.05
C VAL A 7 22.42 -2.75 14.13
N GLU A 8 21.74 -2.48 13.04
CA GLU A 8 20.54 -1.63 13.03
C GLU A 8 19.34 -2.43 13.54
N LYS A 9 18.65 -1.84 14.51
CA LYS A 9 17.53 -2.43 15.24
C LYS A 9 16.24 -2.07 14.49
N ASN A 10 15.63 -3.03 13.81
CA ASN A 10 14.31 -2.86 13.20
C ASN A 10 13.20 -3.14 14.24
N GLU A 11 12.42 -2.11 14.56
CA GLU A 11 11.15 -2.22 15.27
C GLU A 11 10.05 -2.63 14.29
N SER A 12 9.82 -3.94 14.18
CA SER A 12 8.61 -4.50 13.57
C SER A 12 7.60 -4.74 14.69
N SER A 13 6.59 -3.85 14.76
CA SER A 13 5.44 -3.97 15.63
C SER A 13 4.55 -5.11 15.15
N SER A 14 4.77 -6.33 15.66
CA SER A 14 3.79 -7.40 15.52
C SER A 14 2.80 -7.29 16.68
N GLU A 15 1.53 -7.13 16.34
CA GLU A 15 0.41 -7.11 17.25
C GLU A 15 0.35 -8.39 18.07
N SER A 16 -0.17 -8.22 19.28
CA SER A 16 -0.16 -9.12 20.42
C SER A 16 -0.94 -10.41 20.17
N ASP A 17 -0.32 -11.54 20.52
CA ASP A 17 -1.04 -12.77 20.76
C ASP A 17 -0.50 -13.35 22.07
N TRP A 18 -1.34 -13.31 23.11
CA TRP A 18 -1.04 -13.85 24.43
C TRP A 18 -1.86 -15.11 24.59
N GLU A 19 -1.21 -16.19 25.00
CA GLU A 19 -1.88 -17.39 25.46
C GLU A 19 -1.39 -17.70 26.89
N GLU A 20 -2.30 -18.15 27.74
CA GLU A 20 -2.06 -18.56 29.13
C GLU A 20 -2.39 -20.06 29.20
N VAL A 21 -1.49 -20.86 29.78
CA VAL A 21 -1.65 -22.33 29.92
C VAL A 21 -2.10 -22.60 31.37
N PRO A 22 -2.98 -23.58 31.63
CA PRO A 22 -3.57 -23.79 32.95
C PRO A 22 -2.59 -24.37 33.98
N GLU A 23 -2.80 -24.00 35.24
CA GLU A 23 -2.15 -24.60 36.41
C GLU A 23 -2.79 -25.94 36.76
N GLY A 24 -1.96 -26.96 37.04
CA GLY A 24 -2.38 -28.13 37.81
C GLY A 24 -1.79 -29.46 37.34
N ALA A 25 -0.59 -29.82 37.81
CA ALA A 25 -0.23 -31.21 38.07
C ALA A 25 0.89 -31.25 39.12
N ASP A 26 0.57 -31.85 40.27
CA ASP A 26 1.50 -32.19 41.35
C ASP A 26 2.66 -33.04 40.83
N LEU A 27 3.90 -32.61 41.11
CA LEU A 27 5.11 -33.40 40.93
C LEU A 27 6.01 -33.27 42.17
N ASP A 28 5.44 -33.62 43.33
CA ASP A 28 6.23 -34.00 44.50
C ASP A 28 6.76 -35.43 44.29
N SER A 29 7.94 -35.53 43.66
CA SER A 29 8.97 -36.55 43.94
C SER A 29 10.08 -36.53 42.88
N TYR A 30 11.05 -35.62 43.04
CA TYR A 30 12.35 -35.79 42.40
C TYR A 30 13.46 -35.25 43.29
N ALA A 31 14.14 -36.15 43.99
CA ALA A 31 15.33 -35.87 44.78
C ALA A 31 16.56 -36.44 44.05
N PRO A 32 17.36 -35.62 43.36
CA PRO A 32 18.62 -36.09 42.79
C PRO A 32 19.71 -36.15 43.87
N VAL A 33 20.33 -37.33 44.01
CA VAL A 33 21.50 -37.57 44.87
C VAL A 33 22.70 -36.83 44.31
N VAL A 34 23.31 -35.95 45.11
CA VAL A 34 24.56 -35.24 44.78
C VAL A 34 25.74 -36.12 45.24
N PRO A 35 26.73 -36.44 44.39
CA PRO A 35 27.94 -37.13 44.82
C PRO A 35 28.84 -36.24 45.70
N GLU A 36 29.36 -36.79 46.81
CA GLU A 36 30.13 -36.10 47.86
C GLU A 36 31.54 -35.58 47.46
N ASN A 37 31.97 -35.74 46.20
CA ASN A 37 33.27 -35.23 45.76
C ASN A 37 33.10 -34.12 44.73
N GLY A 38 33.20 -32.88 45.20
CA GLY A 38 32.99 -31.65 44.45
C GLY A 38 33.89 -31.51 43.21
N ILE A 39 33.29 -31.06 42.11
CA ILE A 39 34.01 -30.65 40.89
C ILE A 39 33.96 -29.13 40.81
N THR A 40 35.10 -28.49 41.03
CA THR A 40 35.28 -27.05 40.91
C THR A 40 35.36 -26.66 39.43
N ILE A 41 34.22 -26.36 38.79
CA ILE A 41 34.20 -25.74 37.46
C ILE A 41 34.23 -24.22 37.63
N THR A 42 35.41 -23.62 37.41
CA THR A 42 35.60 -22.17 37.45
C THR A 42 34.98 -21.54 36.19
N LEU A 43 33.67 -21.26 36.24
CA LEU A 43 33.02 -20.40 35.25
C LEU A 43 33.34 -18.94 35.58
N LYS A 44 34.17 -18.30 34.75
CA LYS A 44 34.31 -16.84 34.77
C LYS A 44 32.95 -16.21 34.51
N GLU A 45 32.38 -15.58 35.54
CA GLU A 45 31.15 -14.80 35.43
C GLU A 45 31.31 -13.71 34.35
N PRO A 46 30.44 -13.65 33.33
CA PRO A 46 30.31 -12.43 32.56
C PRO A 46 29.65 -11.39 33.45
N VAL A 47 30.40 -10.35 33.77
CA VAL A 47 29.96 -9.16 34.51
C VAL A 47 28.64 -8.65 33.93
N MET A 48 27.51 -9.01 34.56
CA MET A 48 26.19 -8.48 34.28
C MET A 48 25.99 -7.16 35.05
N THR A 49 26.76 -6.13 34.71
CA THR A 49 26.42 -4.76 35.10
C THR A 49 25.65 -4.09 33.96
N GLY A 50 24.34 -4.18 34.04
CA GLY A 50 23.46 -3.45 33.14
C GLY A 50 22.00 -3.76 33.39
N LYS A 51 21.43 -3.29 34.51
CA LYS A 51 19.99 -3.08 34.61
C LYS A 51 19.57 -2.30 33.38
N ARG A 52 18.93 -2.96 32.41
CA ARG A 52 18.32 -2.30 31.26
C ARG A 52 17.25 -1.40 31.85
N LYS A 53 17.56 -0.11 32.06
CA LYS A 53 16.61 0.88 32.56
C LYS A 53 15.37 0.74 31.69
N LYS A 54 14.20 0.43 32.29
CA LYS A 54 12.91 0.56 31.63
C LYS A 54 12.96 1.90 30.90
N ALA A 55 12.80 1.90 29.58
CA ALA A 55 12.73 3.15 28.83
C ALA A 55 11.63 3.96 29.52
N LYS A 56 12.00 5.08 30.15
CA LYS A 56 10.99 5.96 30.76
C LYS A 56 9.99 6.26 29.67
N PHE A 57 8.71 5.99 29.94
CA PHE A 57 7.64 6.39 29.06
C PHE A 57 7.85 7.88 28.76
N ASP A 58 8.10 8.20 27.50
CA ASP A 58 8.37 9.55 27.03
C ASP A 58 7.08 10.06 26.41
N PRO A 59 6.29 10.87 27.14
CA PRO A 59 5.00 11.37 26.66
C PRO A 59 5.18 12.21 25.40
N VAL A 60 6.33 12.87 25.23
CA VAL A 60 6.64 13.68 24.05
C VAL A 60 6.91 12.79 22.85
N ALA A 61 7.66 11.69 23.01
CA ALA A 61 7.87 10.73 21.93
C ALA A 61 6.56 10.04 21.52
N GLU A 62 5.71 9.68 22.49
CA GLU A 62 4.41 9.06 22.20
C GLU A 62 3.46 10.05 21.51
N MET A 63 3.39 11.29 21.99
CA MET A 63 2.63 12.35 21.33
C MET A 63 3.15 12.61 19.91
N ARG A 64 4.47 12.63 19.69
CA ARG A 64 5.08 12.75 18.35
C ARG A 64 4.67 11.59 17.45
N ARG A 65 4.69 10.34 17.95
CA ARG A 65 4.24 9.15 17.18
C ARG A 65 2.77 9.28 16.80
N ARG A 66 1.91 9.70 17.74
CA ARG A 66 0.48 9.92 17.49
C ARG A 66 0.25 11.01 16.45
N ILE A 67 0.93 12.15 16.56
CA ILE A 67 0.87 13.23 15.55
C ILE A 67 1.35 12.72 14.18
N ASN A 68 2.47 12.00 14.14
CA ASN A 68 3.00 11.45 12.89
C ASN A 68 2.07 10.41 12.27
N ARG A 69 1.35 9.62 13.07
CA ARG A 69 0.31 8.69 12.60
C ARG A 69 -0.82 9.47 11.92
N VAL A 70 -1.37 10.47 12.58
CA VAL A 70 -2.42 11.33 12.00
C VAL A 70 -1.93 12.02 10.72
N ARG A 71 -0.70 12.56 10.71
CA ARG A 71 -0.11 13.18 9.52
C ARG A 71 0.00 12.20 8.35
N LYS A 72 0.38 10.95 8.60
CA LYS A 72 0.44 9.90 7.57
C LYS A 72 -0.95 9.57 7.04
N GLU A 73 -1.94 9.40 7.92
CA GLU A 73 -3.33 9.13 7.55
C GLU A 73 -3.90 10.26 6.66
N VAL A 74 -3.72 11.52 7.07
CA VAL A 74 -4.12 12.71 6.28
C VAL A 74 -3.38 12.76 4.94
N HIS A 75 -2.09 12.42 4.91
CA HIS A 75 -1.31 12.44 3.68
C HIS A 75 -1.79 11.38 2.67
N VAL A 76 -2.14 10.19 3.14
CA VAL A 76 -2.78 9.15 2.33
C VAL A 76 -4.10 9.65 1.75
N LEU A 77 -4.92 10.36 2.54
CA LEU A 77 -6.16 10.97 2.03
C LEU A 77 -5.90 12.03 0.96
N LYS A 78 -4.87 12.89 1.13
CA LYS A 78 -4.47 13.87 0.10
C LYS A 78 -4.07 13.18 -1.20
N HIS A 79 -3.30 12.09 -1.13
CA HIS A 79 -2.96 11.29 -2.30
C HIS A 79 -4.21 10.76 -2.99
N LYS A 80 -5.14 10.14 -2.24
CA LYS A 80 -6.41 9.61 -2.76
C LYS A 80 -7.24 10.67 -3.46
N VAL A 81 -7.46 11.82 -2.81
CA VAL A 81 -8.25 12.93 -3.37
C VAL A 81 -7.61 13.46 -4.65
N HIS A 82 -6.30 13.73 -4.63
CA HIS A 82 -5.61 14.24 -5.81
C HIS A 82 -5.68 13.24 -6.97
N LEU A 83 -5.48 11.93 -6.70
CA LEU A 83 -5.59 10.88 -7.71
C LEU A 83 -6.99 10.81 -8.33
N LEU A 84 -8.05 10.94 -7.53
CA LEU A 84 -9.43 10.98 -8.03
C LEU A 84 -9.72 12.24 -8.86
N CYS A 85 -9.19 13.41 -8.47
CA CYS A 85 -9.31 14.63 -9.28
C CYS A 85 -8.63 14.46 -10.65
N LEU A 86 -7.46 13.84 -10.70
CA LEU A 86 -6.75 13.56 -11.95
C LEU A 86 -7.51 12.56 -12.83
N LEU A 87 -8.10 11.52 -12.22
CA LEU A 87 -8.96 10.57 -12.92
C LEU A 87 -10.21 11.27 -13.51
N ALA A 88 -10.88 12.11 -12.71
CA ALA A 88 -12.03 12.89 -13.15
C ALA A 88 -11.67 13.87 -14.28
N HIS A 89 -10.48 14.47 -14.23
CA HIS A 89 -9.96 15.30 -15.31
C HIS A 89 -9.81 14.49 -16.62
N GLY A 90 -9.20 13.31 -16.56
CA GLY A 90 -9.08 12.42 -17.72
C GLY A 90 -10.43 11.99 -18.30
N LEU A 91 -11.42 11.66 -17.45
CA LEU A 91 -12.80 11.38 -17.88
C LEU A 91 -13.43 12.58 -18.59
N LYS A 92 -13.27 13.80 -18.04
CA LYS A 92 -13.78 15.03 -18.65
C LYS A 92 -13.14 15.29 -20.02
N LEU A 93 -11.82 15.13 -20.13
CA LEU A 93 -11.10 15.25 -21.40
C LEU A 93 -11.60 14.24 -22.44
N ASN A 94 -11.78 12.97 -22.05
CA ASN A 94 -12.30 11.95 -22.95
C ASN A 94 -13.71 12.28 -23.43
N SER A 95 -14.58 12.77 -22.54
CA SER A 95 -15.93 13.23 -22.88
C SER A 95 -15.91 14.39 -23.89
N LEU A 96 -14.99 15.35 -23.75
CA LEU A 96 -14.84 16.45 -24.72
C LEU A 96 -14.39 15.94 -26.09
N MET A 97 -13.52 14.93 -26.14
CA MET A 97 -13.07 14.31 -27.39
C MET A 97 -14.10 13.37 -28.03
N LEU A 98 -15.19 13.07 -27.35
CA LEU A 98 -16.33 12.31 -27.88
C LEU A 98 -17.51 13.21 -28.29
N ASP A 99 -17.34 14.51 -28.15
CA ASP A 99 -18.36 15.49 -28.50
C ASP A 99 -18.68 15.44 -30.01
N GLN A 100 -19.97 15.35 -30.32
CA GLN A 100 -20.43 15.18 -31.70
C GLN A 100 -20.24 16.45 -32.53
N THR A 101 -20.31 17.63 -31.90
CA THR A 101 -20.05 18.89 -32.61
C THR A 101 -18.60 18.98 -33.07
N LEU A 102 -17.65 18.63 -32.20
CA LEU A 102 -16.24 18.50 -32.56
C LEU A 102 -16.02 17.49 -33.69
N HIS A 103 -16.65 16.32 -33.63
CA HIS A 103 -16.52 15.29 -34.67
C HIS A 103 -17.03 15.79 -36.03
N GLY A 104 -18.13 16.53 -36.05
CA GLY A 104 -18.65 17.16 -37.28
C GLY A 104 -17.66 18.18 -37.88
N VAL A 105 -17.04 19.01 -37.05
CA VAL A 105 -16.01 19.97 -37.47
C VAL A 105 -14.78 19.24 -38.03
N VAL A 106 -14.32 18.20 -37.33
CA VAL A 106 -13.17 17.38 -37.77
C VAL A 106 -13.46 16.78 -39.13
N LEU A 107 -14.56 16.07 -39.31
CA LEU A 107 -14.93 15.45 -40.59
C LEU A 107 -15.07 16.45 -41.74
N SER A 108 -15.51 17.68 -41.44
CA SER A 108 -15.65 18.75 -42.44
C SER A 108 -14.32 19.34 -42.89
N LEU A 109 -13.31 19.34 -42.01
CA LEU A 109 -11.99 19.96 -42.24
C LEU A 109 -10.86 18.95 -42.45
N LEU A 110 -11.19 17.65 -42.38
CA LEU A 110 -10.23 16.57 -42.49
C LEU A 110 -9.73 16.42 -43.94
N PRO A 111 -8.41 16.37 -44.17
CA PRO A 111 -7.87 16.09 -45.50
C PRO A 111 -8.36 14.75 -46.05
N SER A 112 -8.72 14.73 -47.34
CA SER A 112 -9.30 13.57 -48.03
C SER A 112 -8.46 12.30 -47.95
N GLU A 113 -7.14 12.43 -47.78
CA GLU A 113 -6.18 11.34 -47.65
C GLU A 113 -6.45 10.46 -46.43
N PHE A 114 -7.05 11.01 -45.37
CA PHE A 114 -7.46 10.23 -44.20
C PHE A 114 -8.71 9.40 -44.44
N MET A 115 -9.60 9.83 -45.36
CA MET A 115 -10.82 9.09 -45.68
C MET A 115 -10.55 7.72 -46.28
N ALA A 116 -9.34 7.49 -46.81
CA ALA A 116 -8.89 6.18 -47.25
C ALA A 116 -8.90 5.12 -46.12
N TYR A 117 -8.88 5.52 -44.85
CA TYR A 117 -8.90 4.63 -43.68
C TYR A 117 -10.28 4.51 -43.01
N ALA A 118 -11.25 5.34 -43.41
CA ALA A 118 -12.57 5.38 -42.77
C ALA A 118 -13.28 4.02 -42.84
N GLY A 119 -13.70 3.51 -41.68
CA GLY A 119 -14.43 2.24 -41.56
C GLY A 119 -13.61 0.97 -41.90
N LYS A 120 -12.30 1.09 -42.14
CA LYS A 120 -11.42 -0.04 -42.44
C LYS A 120 -10.81 -0.63 -41.17
N THR A 121 -10.53 -1.93 -41.21
CA THR A 121 -9.69 -2.57 -40.19
C THR A 121 -8.24 -2.15 -40.41
N VAL A 122 -7.63 -1.55 -39.39
CA VAL A 122 -6.26 -1.03 -39.47
C VAL A 122 -5.23 -2.04 -39.01
N THR A 123 -4.08 -2.05 -39.67
CA THR A 123 -2.86 -2.77 -39.28
C THR A 123 -1.83 -1.82 -38.67
N LEU A 124 -0.76 -2.36 -38.08
CA LEU A 124 0.38 -1.56 -37.61
C LEU A 124 0.93 -0.62 -38.70
N LEU A 125 1.08 -1.11 -39.94
CA LEU A 125 1.58 -0.32 -41.07
C LEU A 125 0.63 0.82 -41.44
N ASP A 126 -0.68 0.62 -41.30
CA ASP A 126 -1.66 1.68 -41.53
C ASP A 126 -1.58 2.75 -40.44
N VAL A 127 -1.39 2.35 -39.18
CA VAL A 127 -1.17 3.29 -38.06
C VAL A 127 0.11 4.12 -38.29
N GLU A 128 1.19 3.50 -38.75
CA GLU A 128 2.43 4.21 -39.11
C GLU A 128 2.25 5.19 -40.28
N ARG A 129 1.46 4.81 -41.29
CA ARG A 129 1.15 5.70 -42.43
C ARG A 129 0.26 6.86 -41.99
N MET A 130 -0.76 6.62 -41.18
CA MET A 130 -1.63 7.64 -40.60
C MET A 130 -0.85 8.62 -39.73
N SER A 131 0.04 8.11 -38.86
CA SER A 131 0.90 8.94 -38.01
C SER A 131 1.81 9.83 -38.86
N ARG A 132 2.48 9.28 -39.88
CA ARG A 132 3.33 10.07 -40.80
C ARG A 132 2.54 11.10 -41.60
N LEU A 133 1.34 10.75 -42.06
CA LEU A 133 0.45 11.67 -42.76
C LEU A 133 0.03 12.83 -41.83
N PHE A 134 -0.33 12.51 -40.59
CA PHE A 134 -0.68 13.49 -39.57
C PHE A 134 0.47 14.45 -39.30
N THR A 135 1.68 13.95 -39.05
CA THR A 135 2.85 14.80 -38.77
C THR A 135 3.30 15.63 -39.97
N LYS A 136 2.96 15.21 -41.19
CA LYS A 136 3.21 15.98 -42.41
C LYS A 136 2.23 17.15 -42.56
N ILE A 137 0.98 16.96 -42.16
CA ILE A 137 -0.09 17.94 -42.36
C ILE A 137 -0.17 18.93 -41.19
N PHE A 138 -0.10 18.43 -39.96
CA PHE A 138 -0.24 19.23 -38.76
C PHE A 138 1.11 19.45 -38.11
N VAL A 139 1.46 20.70 -37.83
CA VAL A 139 2.74 21.07 -37.22
C VAL A 139 2.54 21.40 -35.75
N CYS A 140 3.28 20.73 -34.87
CA CYS A 140 3.32 21.04 -33.44
C CYS A 140 4.43 22.07 -33.17
N LYS A 141 4.06 23.25 -32.68
CA LYS A 141 4.99 24.25 -32.14
C LYS A 141 4.93 24.18 -30.63
N LEU A 142 6.00 23.67 -30.01
CA LEU A 142 6.09 23.59 -28.55
C LEU A 142 6.36 25.00 -27.99
N GLY A 143 5.29 25.70 -27.61
CA GLY A 143 5.36 27.01 -26.96
C GLY A 143 5.04 26.93 -25.46
N PRO A 144 5.39 27.95 -24.66
CA PRO A 144 4.89 28.05 -23.30
C PRO A 144 3.36 28.09 -23.31
N HIS A 145 2.73 27.29 -22.45
CA HIS A 145 1.28 27.14 -22.39
C HIS A 145 0.60 28.48 -22.04
N THR A 146 0.03 29.15 -23.03
CA THR A 146 -0.72 30.40 -22.88
C THR A 146 -2.19 30.27 -23.29
N SER A 147 -2.72 29.05 -23.45
CA SER A 147 -4.13 28.88 -23.76
C SER A 147 -4.98 29.02 -22.49
N CYS A 148 -5.85 30.05 -22.50
CA CYS A 148 -6.99 30.21 -21.58
C CYS A 148 -8.31 29.75 -22.24
N ARG A 149 -8.26 29.07 -23.39
CA ARG A 149 -9.44 28.71 -24.21
C ARG A 149 -9.96 27.31 -23.86
N ALA A 150 -11.19 27.03 -24.27
CA ALA A 150 -11.74 25.68 -24.17
C ALA A 150 -11.03 24.75 -25.17
N LEU A 151 -10.80 23.50 -24.78
CA LEU A 151 -10.12 22.49 -25.62
C LEU A 151 -10.74 22.38 -27.02
N HIS A 152 -12.08 22.47 -27.11
CA HIS A 152 -12.80 22.44 -28.39
C HIS A 152 -12.33 23.54 -29.35
N ASP A 153 -12.15 24.76 -28.85
CA ASP A 153 -11.75 25.91 -29.65
C ASP A 153 -10.31 25.76 -30.12
N ASP A 154 -9.42 25.30 -29.24
CA ASP A 154 -8.02 25.07 -29.58
C ASP A 154 -7.87 23.99 -30.66
N LEU A 155 -8.63 22.89 -30.57
CA LEU A 155 -8.65 21.84 -31.60
C LEU A 155 -9.28 22.34 -32.91
N THR A 156 -10.30 23.18 -32.85
CA THR A 156 -10.92 23.78 -34.05
C THR A 156 -9.96 24.74 -34.77
N VAL A 157 -9.24 25.58 -34.02
CA VAL A 157 -8.18 26.44 -34.56
C VAL A 157 -7.05 25.60 -35.14
N ALA A 158 -6.66 24.50 -34.48
CA ALA A 158 -5.66 23.58 -35.02
C ALA A 158 -6.10 22.93 -36.35
N LEU A 159 -7.37 22.55 -36.48
CA LEU A 159 -7.92 21.97 -37.71
C LEU A 159 -7.90 22.94 -38.90
N THR A 160 -8.14 24.23 -38.65
CA THR A 160 -8.15 25.27 -39.69
C THR A 160 -6.75 25.76 -40.03
N THR A 161 -5.93 26.06 -39.03
CA THR A 161 -4.58 26.61 -39.22
C THR A 161 -3.51 25.56 -39.49
N LYS A 162 -3.81 24.29 -39.23
CA LYS A 162 -2.86 23.15 -39.26
C LYS A 162 -1.68 23.31 -38.30
N VAL A 163 -1.78 24.20 -37.31
CA VAL A 163 -0.74 24.44 -36.30
C VAL A 163 -1.30 24.17 -34.92
N VAL A 164 -0.56 23.39 -34.13
CA VAL A 164 -0.90 23.06 -32.74
C VAL A 164 0.16 23.62 -31.80
N GLN A 165 -0.25 24.21 -30.68
CA GLN A 165 0.62 24.99 -29.80
C GLN A 165 1.21 24.18 -28.63
N ASN A 166 0.77 22.94 -28.41
CA ASN A 166 1.27 22.09 -27.34
C ASN A 166 1.14 20.60 -27.68
N ALA A 167 1.98 19.79 -27.02
CA ALA A 167 2.07 18.34 -27.22
C ALA A 167 0.75 17.60 -26.89
N ARG A 168 0.05 18.02 -25.84
CA ARG A 168 -1.20 17.41 -25.38
C ARG A 168 -2.27 17.50 -26.46
N ASP A 169 -2.55 18.70 -26.93
CA ASP A 169 -3.60 18.96 -27.93
C ASP A 169 -3.22 18.37 -29.28
N TYR A 170 -1.92 18.20 -29.57
CA TYR A 170 -1.45 17.52 -30.77
C TYR A 170 -1.79 16.03 -30.74
N ALA A 171 -1.57 15.36 -29.60
CA ALA A 171 -2.01 13.99 -29.38
C ALA A 171 -3.54 13.86 -29.40
N PHE A 172 -4.27 14.83 -28.83
CA PHE A 172 -5.74 14.83 -28.81
C PHE A 172 -6.34 15.03 -30.19
N LEU A 173 -5.76 15.93 -31.00
CA LEU A 173 -6.18 16.13 -32.38
C LEU A 173 -6.03 14.83 -33.18
N PHE A 174 -4.90 14.15 -33.05
CA PHE A 174 -4.69 12.85 -33.69
C PHE A 174 -5.73 11.82 -33.22
N LEU A 175 -6.00 11.73 -31.92
CA LEU A 175 -7.01 10.83 -31.36
C LEU A 175 -8.40 11.08 -31.93
N VAL A 176 -8.84 12.34 -31.95
CA VAL A 176 -10.18 12.71 -32.44
C VAL A 176 -10.29 12.35 -33.92
N ILE A 177 -9.27 12.63 -34.74
CA ILE A 177 -9.25 12.22 -36.16
C ILE A 177 -9.40 10.70 -36.29
N VAL A 178 -8.62 9.91 -35.55
CA VAL A 178 -8.68 8.45 -35.60
C VAL A 178 -10.07 7.94 -35.19
N ARG A 179 -10.68 8.53 -34.14
CA ARG A 179 -12.04 8.20 -33.70
C ARG A 179 -13.10 8.55 -34.74
N CYS A 180 -13.01 9.72 -35.40
CA CYS A 180 -13.92 10.13 -36.48
C CYS A 180 -13.87 9.18 -37.68
N LEU A 181 -12.72 8.54 -37.93
CA LEU A 181 -12.55 7.51 -38.96
C LEU A 181 -13.16 6.15 -38.58
N GLN A 182 -13.86 6.06 -37.44
CA GLN A 182 -14.42 4.82 -36.89
C GLN A 182 -13.36 3.78 -36.54
N ILE A 183 -12.16 4.24 -36.18
CA ILE A 183 -11.08 3.39 -35.68
C ILE A 183 -11.07 3.48 -34.16
N GLU A 184 -11.00 2.33 -33.50
CA GLU A 184 -10.95 2.26 -32.05
C GLU A 184 -9.61 2.78 -31.51
N ALA A 185 -9.67 3.81 -30.68
CA ALA A 185 -8.49 4.44 -30.12
C ALA A 185 -8.73 4.95 -28.70
N ARG A 186 -7.80 4.66 -27.80
CA ARG A 186 -7.86 5.12 -26.40
C ARG A 186 -6.82 6.19 -26.14
N PHE A 187 -7.22 7.19 -25.39
CA PHE A 187 -6.35 8.19 -24.81
C PHE A 187 -5.61 7.58 -23.62
N CYS A 188 -4.29 7.71 -23.54
CA CYS A 188 -3.49 7.28 -22.39
C CYS A 188 -2.90 8.48 -21.66
N MET A 189 -2.97 8.45 -20.33
CA MET A 189 -2.52 9.53 -19.46
C MET A 189 -1.71 8.97 -18.28
N SER A 190 -0.53 9.55 -18.06
CA SER A 190 0.22 9.34 -16.82
C SER A 190 -0.29 10.33 -15.75
N LEU A 191 -0.68 9.81 -14.57
CA LEU A 191 -1.19 10.61 -13.46
C LEU A 191 -0.10 10.85 -12.42
N TYR A 192 0.06 12.12 -12.02
CA TYR A 192 1.06 12.57 -11.04
C TYR A 192 0.40 13.06 -9.74
N PRO A 193 -0.21 12.16 -8.93
CA PRO A 193 -0.75 12.56 -7.65
C PRO A 193 0.37 13.01 -6.70
N VAL A 194 -0.01 13.63 -5.58
CA VAL A 194 0.96 13.91 -4.50
C VAL A 194 1.60 12.58 -4.11
N PRO A 195 2.93 12.45 -3.98
CA PRO A 195 3.57 11.18 -3.62
C PRO A 195 2.93 10.55 -2.36
N LEU A 196 2.91 9.21 -2.27
CA LEU A 196 2.27 8.53 -1.14
C LEU A 196 3.07 8.67 0.17
N ASP A 197 4.38 8.90 0.07
CA ASP A 197 5.27 9.04 1.22
C ASP A 197 5.08 10.40 1.91
N ALA A 198 4.63 10.36 3.16
CA ALA A 198 4.39 11.55 3.96
C ALA A 198 5.65 12.40 4.16
N VAL A 199 5.60 13.63 3.65
CA VAL A 199 6.62 14.66 3.87
C VAL A 199 6.33 15.38 5.20
N GLN A 200 7.35 15.93 5.86
CA GLN A 200 7.24 16.74 7.10
C GLN A 200 6.81 15.98 8.38
N LEU A 201 7.34 14.76 8.58
CA LEU A 201 7.21 14.08 9.87
C LEU A 201 8.06 14.78 10.95
N LEU A 202 7.56 14.82 12.19
CA LEU A 202 8.32 15.30 13.33
C LEU A 202 9.54 14.39 13.54
N LYS A 203 10.74 14.95 13.45
CA LYS A 203 12.01 14.21 13.64
C LYS A 203 12.23 13.93 15.13
N THR A 204 12.98 12.86 15.42
CA THR A 204 13.52 12.59 16.75
C THR A 204 14.75 13.45 16.98
N ASP A 205 14.75 14.29 18.02
CA ASP A 205 15.93 15.04 18.44
C ASP A 205 16.86 14.10 19.22
N VAL A 206 17.51 13.18 18.53
CA VAL A 206 18.60 12.39 19.09
C VAL A 206 19.76 12.44 18.11
N LYS A 207 20.63 13.45 18.28
CA LYS A 207 21.98 13.39 17.71
C LYS A 207 22.75 12.27 18.44
N PRO A 208 23.32 11.26 17.76
CA PRO A 208 24.23 10.33 18.40
C PRO A 208 25.50 11.08 18.82
N GLY A 209 25.90 10.87 20.06
CA GLY A 209 26.90 11.61 20.83
C GLY A 209 28.06 12.26 20.06
N ARG A 210 28.15 13.59 20.17
CA ARG A 210 29.43 14.28 20.31
C ARG A 210 29.47 14.83 21.74
N LYS A 211 30.42 14.32 22.54
CA LYS A 211 30.77 14.91 23.84
C LYS A 211 31.23 16.35 23.57
N ALA A 212 30.57 17.33 24.18
CA ALA A 212 31.14 18.67 24.31
C ALA A 212 32.27 18.59 25.35
N PRO A 213 33.42 19.25 25.14
CA PRO A 213 34.44 19.33 26.17
C PRO A 213 33.98 20.29 27.27
N GLU A 214 34.17 19.84 28.51
CA GLU A 214 33.98 20.63 29.73
C GLU A 214 34.99 21.79 29.77
N GLY A 215 34.47 22.99 30.03
CA GLY A 215 35.24 24.18 30.39
C GLY A 215 34.33 25.09 31.22
N ASN A 216 34.69 25.27 32.49
CA ASN A 216 33.91 25.92 33.54
C ASN A 216 33.71 27.44 33.28
N PRO A 217 32.69 28.10 33.88
CA PRO A 217 32.22 29.42 33.49
C PRO A 217 32.93 30.54 34.24
N GLU A 218 33.07 31.69 33.61
CA GLU A 218 33.28 32.96 34.30
C GLU A 218 32.19 33.97 33.92
N ILE A 219 31.65 34.57 34.98
CA ILE A 219 30.49 35.44 35.03
C ILE A 219 30.92 36.87 34.69
N LYS A 220 30.27 37.51 33.71
CA LYS A 220 30.02 38.96 33.72
C LYS A 220 28.60 39.24 33.20
N ALA A 221 27.77 39.79 34.06
CA ALA A 221 26.47 40.38 33.74
C ALA A 221 26.57 41.93 33.87
N PRO A 222 25.52 42.71 33.60
CA PRO A 222 24.99 43.02 32.27
C PRO A 222 24.88 44.55 32.05
N SER A 223 24.71 45.02 30.81
CA SER A 223 24.25 46.39 30.56
C SER A 223 23.08 46.44 29.57
N LYS A 224 22.13 47.28 29.95
CA LYS A 224 20.72 47.38 29.56
C LYS A 224 20.49 47.99 28.17
N LYS A 225 19.27 47.71 27.66
CA LYS A 225 18.27 48.60 26.98
C LYS A 225 17.82 47.96 25.65
N LYS A 226 16.55 47.94 25.26
CA LYS A 226 15.25 48.31 25.87
C LYS A 226 14.18 47.61 25.00
N ALA A 227 13.07 47.24 25.61
CA ALA A 227 11.91 46.64 24.94
C ALA A 227 10.93 47.69 24.37
N GLN A 228 9.96 47.17 23.60
CA GLN A 228 8.66 47.73 23.16
C GLN A 228 8.68 48.55 21.85
N ARG A 229 7.70 48.46 20.94
CA ARG A 229 6.30 47.96 20.98
C ARG A 229 5.80 47.82 19.52
N VAL A 230 4.82 46.95 19.26
CA VAL A 230 3.97 46.95 18.05
C VAL A 230 2.87 48.02 18.22
N PRO A 231 2.27 48.59 17.15
CA PRO A 231 0.95 48.09 16.72
C PRO A 231 0.65 48.12 15.20
N SER A 232 -0.43 47.39 14.90
CA SER A 232 -1.32 47.13 13.74
C SER A 232 -1.60 48.17 12.63
N GLU A 233 -1.97 47.62 11.44
CA GLU A 233 -3.03 47.97 10.41
C GLU A 233 -3.26 49.46 10.03
N SER A 234 -3.58 49.93 8.82
CA SER A 234 -4.23 49.43 7.58
C SER A 234 -3.96 50.42 6.40
N ASP A 235 -4.47 50.09 5.19
CA ASP A 235 -4.78 50.95 4.01
C ASP A 235 -3.60 51.50 3.17
N GLU A 236 -3.65 51.79 1.88
CA GLU A 236 -4.39 51.45 0.64
C GLU A 236 -3.65 52.29 -0.44
N VAL A 237 -3.51 51.79 -1.69
CA VAL A 237 -3.30 52.51 -2.99
C VAL A 237 -2.11 53.52 -3.09
N ASP A 238 -1.49 53.91 -4.21
CA ASP A 238 -1.70 53.85 -5.65
C ASP A 238 -0.36 54.23 -6.36
N SER A 239 -0.25 53.88 -7.64
CA SER A 239 0.52 54.53 -8.73
C SER A 239 2.07 54.58 -8.67
N ASP A 240 2.80 53.92 -9.58
CA ASP A 240 3.05 54.24 -11.01
C ASP A 240 4.22 55.25 -11.19
N PHE A 241 5.35 54.83 -11.79
CA PHE A 241 6.00 55.52 -12.93
C PHE A 241 7.36 54.90 -13.33
N GLU A 242 7.64 55.05 -14.62
CA GLU A 242 8.59 54.39 -15.50
C GLU A 242 10.11 54.67 -15.36
N VAL A 243 10.87 53.66 -15.80
CA VAL A 243 11.99 53.64 -16.79
C VAL A 243 12.99 54.80 -16.85
N ALA A 244 14.28 54.47 -16.67
CA ALA A 244 15.37 54.98 -17.50
C ALA A 244 16.56 54.00 -17.60
N LYS A 245 16.84 53.52 -18.82
CA LYS A 245 18.11 52.89 -19.26
C LYS A 245 19.10 53.99 -19.75
N PRO A 246 20.14 53.71 -20.56
CA PRO A 246 21.45 53.08 -20.27
C PRO A 246 22.64 53.85 -20.91
N LYS A 247 23.88 53.80 -20.42
CA LYS A 247 25.12 54.14 -21.21
C LYS A 247 26.35 53.51 -20.52
N LYS A 248 27.45 53.05 -21.14
CA LYS A 248 27.94 52.79 -22.52
C LYS A 248 29.28 52.02 -22.35
N ALA A 249 29.63 51.15 -23.30
CA ALA A 249 30.99 50.60 -23.56
C ALA A 249 31.90 51.71 -24.19
N PRO A 250 33.14 51.50 -24.75
CA PRO A 250 33.85 50.27 -25.16
C PRO A 250 35.42 50.26 -25.05
N GLY A 251 36.08 49.16 -25.44
CA GLY A 251 37.55 49.14 -25.66
C GLY A 251 38.08 47.79 -26.19
N LYS A 252 38.94 47.82 -27.22
CA LYS A 252 39.22 46.75 -28.21
C LYS A 252 40.42 45.81 -27.91
N LYS A 253 40.27 44.56 -28.39
CA LYS A 253 41.21 43.57 -29.02
C LYS A 253 42.74 43.68 -28.82
N LYS A 254 43.37 42.54 -28.50
CA LYS A 254 44.49 41.96 -29.28
C LYS A 254 44.58 40.43 -29.09
N VAL A 255 44.90 39.75 -30.20
CA VAL A 255 45.09 38.29 -30.35
C VAL A 255 46.59 37.99 -30.30
N HIS A 256 46.99 36.92 -29.61
CA HIS A 256 48.10 36.09 -30.07
C HIS A 256 47.92 34.65 -29.58
N ASN A 257 48.07 33.73 -30.54
CA ASN A 257 48.05 32.28 -30.40
C ASN A 257 49.31 31.81 -29.65
N ASP A 258 49.17 30.93 -28.67
CA ASP A 258 50.13 29.83 -28.53
C ASP A 258 49.48 28.60 -27.88
N SER A 259 49.81 27.46 -28.48
CA SER A 259 49.37 26.12 -28.17
C SER A 259 49.96 25.61 -26.86
N SER A 260 49.11 25.10 -25.95
CA SER A 260 49.53 24.01 -25.05
C SER A 260 48.31 23.31 -24.43
N ALA A 261 48.33 21.98 -24.57
CA ALA A 261 47.37 21.07 -23.97
C ALA A 261 47.36 21.20 -22.43
N LYS A 262 46.19 21.52 -21.85
CA LYS A 262 45.94 21.36 -20.41
C LYS A 262 44.51 20.89 -20.16
N LYS A 263 44.42 19.74 -19.48
CA LYS A 263 43.25 19.19 -18.79
C LYS A 263 42.43 20.30 -18.14
N SER A 264 41.18 20.49 -18.56
CA SER A 264 40.23 21.38 -17.89
C SER A 264 39.19 20.55 -17.15
N GLY A 265 39.07 20.83 -15.85
CA GLY A 265 38.11 20.21 -14.96
C GLY A 265 36.67 20.52 -15.35
N LYS A 266 35.76 19.64 -14.90
CA LYS A 266 34.32 19.86 -14.87
C LYS A 266 34.02 21.21 -14.20
N LYS A 267 33.83 22.27 -14.98
CA LYS A 267 33.10 23.46 -14.54
C LYS A 267 31.66 23.03 -14.29
N GLY A 268 31.19 23.20 -13.06
CA GLY A 268 29.79 23.04 -12.73
C GLY A 268 28.94 23.99 -13.58
N LYS A 269 27.90 23.45 -14.21
CA LYS A 269 26.91 24.22 -14.98
C LYS A 269 26.14 25.15 -14.06
N THR A 270 25.82 26.35 -14.53
CA THR A 270 25.03 27.34 -13.79
C THR A 270 23.60 26.84 -13.53
N ALA A 271 22.96 27.37 -12.48
CA ALA A 271 21.60 26.99 -12.11
C ALA A 271 20.57 27.26 -13.23
N GLU A 272 20.80 28.29 -14.05
CA GLU A 272 19.97 28.64 -15.22
C GLU A 272 20.11 27.64 -16.37
N GLU A 273 21.33 27.14 -16.67
CA GLU A 273 21.53 26.10 -17.69
C GLU A 273 20.92 24.76 -17.27
N ASN A 274 20.96 24.44 -15.97
CA ASN A 274 20.29 23.27 -15.41
C ASN A 274 18.77 23.43 -15.41
N ALA A 275 18.24 24.64 -15.14
CA ALA A 275 16.82 24.93 -15.22
C ALA A 275 16.29 24.89 -16.67
N HIS A 276 17.07 25.40 -17.63
CA HIS A 276 16.73 25.34 -19.06
C HIS A 276 16.78 23.90 -19.60
N ARG A 277 17.79 23.11 -19.21
CA ARG A 277 17.83 21.67 -19.53
C ARG A 277 16.67 20.90 -18.90
N LEU A 278 16.36 21.16 -17.63
CA LEU A 278 15.23 20.54 -16.96
C LEU A 278 13.90 20.93 -17.61
N ALA A 279 13.73 22.19 -18.02
CA ALA A 279 12.55 22.65 -18.75
C ALA A 279 12.44 22.00 -20.13
N GLN A 280 13.56 21.77 -20.81
CA GLN A 280 13.62 21.11 -22.11
C GLN A 280 13.39 19.60 -22.00
N ASP A 281 13.96 18.94 -20.99
CA ASP A 281 13.71 17.53 -20.67
C ASP A 281 12.24 17.29 -20.26
N ILE A 282 11.59 18.24 -19.58
CA ILE A 282 10.15 18.19 -19.29
C ILE A 282 9.33 18.31 -20.57
N ASN A 283 9.76 19.16 -21.51
CA ASN A 283 9.05 19.41 -22.76
C ASN A 283 9.17 18.24 -23.77
N ASP A 284 10.23 17.43 -23.66
CA ASP A 284 10.45 16.22 -24.46
C ASP A 284 9.84 14.95 -23.82
N SER A 285 9.37 15.03 -22.57
CA SER A 285 8.79 13.88 -21.87
C SER A 285 7.30 13.68 -22.17
N ILE A 286 6.88 12.43 -22.38
CA ILE A 286 5.50 12.09 -22.75
C ILE A 286 4.64 12.00 -21.49
N GLU A 287 3.54 12.77 -21.46
CA GLU A 287 2.49 12.66 -20.45
C GLU A 287 1.19 12.06 -21.00
N HIS A 288 0.93 12.32 -22.28
CA HIS A 288 -0.29 12.02 -22.99
C HIS A 288 0.07 11.36 -24.32
N TRP A 289 -0.54 10.22 -24.64
CA TRP A 289 -0.36 9.56 -25.92
C TRP A 289 -1.62 8.81 -26.32
N VAL A 290 -1.63 8.27 -27.53
CA VAL A 290 -2.76 7.55 -28.09
C VAL A 290 -2.40 6.07 -28.21
N GLU A 291 -3.35 5.20 -27.96
CA GLU A 291 -3.24 3.81 -28.37
C GLU A 291 -4.34 3.46 -29.36
N VAL A 292 -3.95 2.90 -30.51
CA VAL A 292 -4.87 2.49 -31.58
C VAL A 292 -4.99 0.97 -31.57
N PHE A 293 -6.21 0.45 -31.58
CA PHE A 293 -6.43 -1.00 -31.61
C PHE A 293 -6.27 -1.53 -33.04
N THR A 294 -5.51 -2.63 -33.17
CA THR A 294 -5.30 -3.34 -34.43
C THR A 294 -5.99 -4.70 -34.35
N PRO A 295 -7.17 -4.89 -34.98
CA PRO A 295 -7.96 -6.11 -34.83
C PRO A 295 -7.23 -7.38 -35.28
N LYS A 296 -6.47 -7.30 -36.38
CA LYS A 296 -5.72 -8.45 -36.92
C LYS A 296 -4.69 -9.00 -35.94
N ASP A 297 -4.01 -8.10 -35.23
CA ASP A 297 -2.97 -8.46 -34.26
C ASP A 297 -3.52 -8.61 -32.84
N SER A 298 -4.80 -8.24 -32.62
CA SER A 298 -5.43 -8.15 -31.29
C SER A 298 -4.57 -7.39 -30.29
N LYS A 299 -4.06 -6.22 -30.71
CA LYS A 299 -3.09 -5.41 -29.96
C LYS A 299 -3.41 -3.93 -30.00
N TRP A 300 -3.15 -3.27 -28.88
CA TRP A 300 -3.13 -1.82 -28.76
C TRP A 300 -1.73 -1.28 -29.07
N ILE A 301 -1.62 -0.52 -30.16
CA ILE A 301 -0.38 0.10 -30.64
C ILE A 301 -0.27 1.51 -30.08
N ALA A 302 0.77 1.78 -29.29
CA ALA A 302 1.05 3.09 -28.75
C ALA A 302 1.57 4.03 -29.84
N VAL A 303 1.01 5.23 -29.94
CA VAL A 303 1.33 6.24 -30.93
C VAL A 303 1.65 7.54 -30.21
N ASP A 304 2.86 8.02 -30.44
CA ASP A 304 3.31 9.34 -30.04
C ASP A 304 3.61 10.15 -31.29
N VAL A 305 2.66 11.01 -31.65
CA VAL A 305 2.77 11.88 -32.81
C VAL A 305 3.76 13.02 -32.60
N VAL A 306 4.07 13.39 -31.34
CA VAL A 306 5.00 14.49 -31.03
C VAL A 306 6.41 14.12 -31.46
N HIS A 307 6.85 12.91 -31.13
CA HIS A 307 8.18 12.39 -31.49
C HIS A 307 8.16 11.48 -32.73
N GLY A 308 6.99 11.26 -33.35
CA GLY A 308 6.84 10.41 -34.54
C GLY A 308 7.08 8.92 -34.28
N SER A 309 6.79 8.45 -33.07
CA SER A 309 7.02 7.07 -32.63
C SER A 309 5.74 6.24 -32.64
N VAL A 310 5.80 5.05 -33.24
CA VAL A 310 4.69 4.09 -33.29
C VAL A 310 5.17 2.74 -32.75
N GLY A 311 4.39 2.16 -31.83
CA GLY A 311 4.68 0.88 -31.18
C GLY A 311 5.87 0.88 -30.21
N SER A 312 6.60 1.99 -30.10
CA SER A 312 7.93 2.04 -29.47
C SER A 312 8.00 2.93 -28.21
N ILE A 313 6.85 3.29 -27.64
CA ILE A 313 6.82 4.04 -26.37
C ILE A 313 7.25 3.12 -25.22
N THR A 314 8.30 3.51 -24.53
CA THR A 314 8.86 2.81 -23.36
C THR A 314 8.85 3.71 -22.13
N GLU A 315 9.11 3.15 -20.95
CA GLU A 315 9.16 3.91 -19.69
C GLU A 315 10.08 5.13 -19.74
N SER A 316 11.23 5.04 -20.43
CA SER A 316 12.18 6.16 -20.55
C SER A 316 11.65 7.35 -21.35
N ASN A 317 10.59 7.15 -22.15
CA ASN A 317 9.94 8.24 -22.87
C ASN A 317 8.88 8.95 -22.00
N ILE A 318 8.40 8.30 -20.95
CA ILE A 318 7.31 8.81 -20.11
C ILE A 318 7.90 9.67 -18.99
N ARG A 319 7.25 10.78 -18.68
CA ARG A 319 7.70 11.68 -17.61
C ARG A 319 7.75 10.95 -16.25
N GLU A 320 8.86 11.13 -15.55
CA GLU A 320 9.03 10.63 -14.18
C GLU A 320 8.46 11.63 -13.15
N PRO A 321 7.97 11.14 -11.98
CA PRO A 321 7.90 9.75 -11.54
C PRO A 321 6.68 8.97 -12.07
N LEU A 322 6.89 7.71 -12.45
CA LEU A 322 5.82 6.84 -12.94
C LEU A 322 5.04 6.17 -11.79
N TYR A 323 3.76 6.51 -11.64
CA TYR A 323 2.88 5.92 -10.62
C TYR A 323 1.65 5.22 -11.20
N TYR A 324 0.86 5.94 -11.99
CA TYR A 324 -0.40 5.44 -12.54
C TYR A 324 -0.46 5.86 -14.01
N ILE A 325 -0.68 4.89 -14.89
CA ILE A 325 -1.04 5.15 -16.28
C ILE A 325 -2.42 4.56 -16.50
N VAL A 326 -3.35 5.43 -16.91
CA VAL A 326 -4.73 5.05 -17.22
C VAL A 326 -5.04 5.34 -18.67
N SER A 327 -5.91 4.55 -19.27
CA SER A 327 -6.43 4.78 -20.61
C SER A 327 -7.94 4.95 -20.64
N PHE A 328 -8.43 5.82 -21.52
CA PHE A 328 -9.84 6.16 -21.71
C PHE A 328 -10.25 5.85 -23.15
N ASP A 329 -11.22 4.95 -23.34
CA ASP A 329 -11.66 4.50 -24.66
C ASP A 329 -12.86 5.28 -25.24
N ASN A 330 -13.34 4.84 -26.41
CA ASN A 330 -14.48 5.46 -27.09
C ASN A 330 -15.81 5.32 -26.33
N SER A 331 -15.89 4.41 -25.35
CA SER A 331 -17.09 4.11 -24.57
C SER A 331 -16.99 4.64 -23.13
N ASN A 332 -16.10 5.61 -22.89
CA ASN A 332 -15.80 6.17 -21.56
C ASN A 332 -15.37 5.11 -20.53
N LYS A 333 -14.81 3.98 -20.98
CA LYS A 333 -14.21 3.00 -20.08
C LYS A 333 -12.78 3.39 -19.76
N VAL A 334 -12.37 3.06 -18.54
CA VAL A 334 -11.06 3.36 -17.98
C VAL A 334 -10.36 2.07 -17.60
N LYS A 335 -9.11 1.92 -18.06
CA LYS A 335 -8.25 0.80 -17.71
C LYS A 335 -6.92 1.29 -17.13
N ASP A 336 -6.47 0.67 -16.06
CA ASP A 336 -5.10 0.85 -15.56
C ASP A 336 -4.13 0.02 -16.40
N ILE A 337 -3.31 0.70 -17.18
CA ILE A 337 -2.32 0.09 -18.07
C ILE A 337 -0.89 0.35 -17.58
N THR A 338 -0.71 0.75 -16.32
CA THR A 338 0.61 0.98 -15.72
C THR A 338 1.54 -0.21 -15.92
N ARG A 339 1.01 -1.43 -15.75
CA ARG A 339 1.76 -2.69 -15.92
C ARG A 339 2.32 -2.89 -17.32
N LYS A 340 1.70 -2.28 -18.34
CA LYS A 340 2.15 -2.34 -19.73
C LYS A 340 3.45 -1.56 -19.92
N TYR A 341 3.62 -0.44 -19.21
CA TYR A 341 4.71 0.50 -19.41
C TYR A 341 5.79 0.46 -18.33
N ALA A 342 5.41 0.26 -17.07
CA ALA A 342 6.33 0.25 -15.94
C ALA A 342 7.24 -0.99 -15.97
N SER A 343 8.51 -0.83 -16.35
CA SER A 343 9.52 -1.89 -16.23
C SER A 343 9.74 -2.26 -14.76
N GLY A 344 9.71 -1.27 -13.87
CA GLY A 344 9.81 -1.44 -12.41
C GLY A 344 8.52 -1.88 -11.69
N TRP A 345 7.51 -2.40 -12.40
CA TRP A 345 6.22 -2.78 -11.79
C TRP A 345 6.38 -3.75 -10.61
N LEU A 346 7.17 -4.81 -10.78
CA LEU A 346 7.33 -5.87 -9.77
C LEU A 346 8.29 -5.46 -8.62
N THR A 347 9.04 -4.37 -8.77
CA THR A 347 10.11 -4.00 -7.82
C THR A 347 9.79 -2.74 -7.00
N SER A 348 9.60 -1.59 -7.67
CA SER A 348 9.56 -0.27 -7.05
C SER A 348 8.21 0.44 -7.24
N VAL A 349 7.63 0.39 -8.44
CA VAL A 349 6.43 1.17 -8.79
C VAL A 349 5.24 0.75 -7.95
N LYS A 350 4.98 -0.56 -7.80
CA LYS A 350 3.87 -1.07 -6.99
C LYS A 350 3.92 -0.61 -5.53
N LYS A 351 5.11 -0.38 -4.97
CA LYS A 351 5.30 0.07 -3.57
C LYS A 351 4.99 1.55 -3.35
N LYS A 352 5.00 2.36 -4.42
CA LYS A 352 4.72 3.80 -4.36
C LYS A 352 3.23 4.13 -4.62
N ARG A 353 2.42 3.09 -4.81
CA ARG A 353 0.99 3.21 -5.12
C ARG A 353 0.13 2.95 -3.89
N ILE A 354 -1.07 3.51 -3.92
CA ILE A 354 -2.11 3.28 -2.92
C ILE A 354 -2.52 1.80 -2.89
N ASP A 355 -3.24 1.41 -1.83
CA ASP A 355 -3.82 0.08 -1.71
C ASP A 355 -4.51 -0.38 -3.01
N PRO A 356 -4.15 -1.56 -3.57
CA PRO A 356 -4.71 -2.03 -4.82
C PRO A 356 -6.22 -2.23 -4.80
N LYS A 357 -6.79 -2.72 -3.69
CA LYS A 357 -8.24 -2.98 -3.61
C LYS A 357 -9.02 -1.69 -3.72
N TRP A 358 -8.61 -0.67 -2.96
CA TRP A 358 -9.23 0.66 -3.04
C TRP A 358 -9.15 1.26 -4.46
N TRP A 359 -8.01 1.08 -5.15
CA TRP A 359 -7.86 1.58 -6.52
C TRP A 359 -8.73 0.81 -7.52
N GLU A 360 -8.80 -0.52 -7.43
CA GLU A 360 -9.66 -1.37 -8.25
C GLU A 360 -11.15 -1.03 -8.04
N GLU A 361 -11.57 -0.84 -6.79
CA GLU A 361 -12.94 -0.39 -6.45
C GLU A 361 -13.26 0.98 -7.04
N SER A 362 -12.30 1.92 -7.02
CA SER A 362 -12.47 3.27 -7.56
C SER A 362 -12.64 3.28 -9.09
N LEU A 363 -11.98 2.35 -9.80
CA LEU A 363 -12.09 2.20 -11.26
C LEU A 363 -13.27 1.33 -11.70
N LYS A 364 -13.85 0.53 -10.79
CA LYS A 364 -14.92 -0.43 -11.10
C LYS A 364 -16.10 0.16 -11.89
N PRO A 365 -16.63 1.36 -11.58
CA PRO A 365 -17.76 1.93 -12.34
C PRO A 365 -17.42 2.19 -13.81
N PHE A 366 -16.15 2.41 -14.12
CA PHE A 366 -15.65 2.74 -15.45
C PHE A 366 -14.92 1.58 -16.11
N SER A 367 -14.86 0.40 -15.48
CA SER A 367 -14.04 -0.70 -16.00
C SER A 367 -14.53 -1.19 -17.37
N PRO A 368 -13.62 -1.62 -18.26
CA PRO A 368 -13.98 -2.21 -19.53
C PRO A 368 -14.86 -3.45 -19.33
N THR A 369 -15.74 -3.73 -20.27
CA THR A 369 -16.54 -4.95 -20.26
C THR A 369 -15.62 -6.16 -20.43
N ASP A 370 -15.87 -7.22 -19.65
CA ASP A 370 -15.15 -8.49 -19.82
C ASP A 370 -15.48 -9.08 -21.19
N CYS A 371 -14.50 -9.06 -22.08
CA CYS A 371 -14.59 -9.55 -23.45
C CYS A 371 -13.26 -10.18 -23.86
N GLU A 372 -13.26 -10.95 -24.95
CA GLU A 372 -12.06 -11.64 -25.42
C GLU A 372 -10.86 -10.70 -25.63
N ARG A 373 -11.11 -9.50 -26.16
CA ARG A 373 -10.06 -8.48 -26.34
C ARG A 373 -9.37 -8.11 -25.02
N GLU A 374 -10.16 -7.90 -23.97
CA GLU A 374 -9.68 -7.52 -22.65
C GLU A 374 -8.86 -8.65 -22.03
N ARG A 375 -9.34 -9.90 -22.15
CA ARG A 375 -8.63 -11.11 -21.70
C ARG A 375 -7.30 -11.31 -22.42
N VAL A 376 -7.28 -11.10 -23.74
CA VAL A 376 -6.05 -11.17 -24.55
C VAL A 376 -5.05 -10.10 -24.12
N GLU A 377 -5.47 -8.85 -23.94
CA GLU A 377 -4.57 -7.79 -23.46
C GLU A 377 -4.03 -8.10 -22.06
N ASN A 378 -4.88 -8.55 -21.13
CA ASN A 378 -4.45 -8.88 -19.77
C ASN A 378 -3.44 -10.04 -19.77
N THR A 379 -3.64 -11.04 -20.62
CA THR A 379 -2.70 -12.16 -20.82
C THR A 379 -1.38 -11.68 -21.40
N GLN A 380 -1.40 -10.75 -22.38
CA GLN A 380 -0.18 -10.16 -22.95
C GLN A 380 0.61 -9.36 -21.90
N ILE A 381 -0.06 -8.54 -21.09
CA ILE A 381 0.56 -7.78 -20.01
C ILE A 381 1.17 -8.74 -18.96
N GLN A 382 0.43 -9.76 -18.55
CA GLN A 382 0.92 -10.76 -17.59
C GLN A 382 2.13 -11.52 -18.13
N SER A 383 2.07 -11.95 -19.38
CA SER A 383 3.19 -12.62 -20.06
C SER A 383 4.42 -11.72 -20.14
N LYS A 384 4.24 -10.41 -20.40
CA LYS A 384 5.34 -9.43 -20.41
C LYS A 384 6.00 -9.32 -19.03
N LEU A 385 5.20 -9.26 -17.96
CA LEU A 385 5.71 -9.21 -16.58
C LEU A 385 6.47 -10.48 -16.20
N GLN A 386 5.97 -11.66 -16.59
CA GLN A 386 6.66 -12.94 -16.32
C GLN A 386 7.99 -13.07 -17.07
N ARG A 387 8.08 -12.50 -18.28
CA ARG A 387 9.31 -12.48 -19.08
C ARG A 387 10.34 -11.45 -18.61
N GLN A 388 10.00 -10.59 -17.64
CA GLN A 388 10.98 -9.64 -17.10
C GLN A 388 12.16 -10.40 -16.48
N PRO A 389 13.39 -9.91 -16.68
CA PRO A 389 14.55 -10.53 -16.07
C PRO A 389 14.44 -10.49 -14.54
N MET A 390 15.04 -11.47 -13.90
CA MET A 390 15.14 -11.51 -12.45
C MET A 390 15.85 -10.23 -11.93
N PRO A 391 15.43 -9.66 -10.78
CA PRO A 391 16.06 -8.46 -10.25
C PRO A 391 17.57 -8.63 -10.03
N ALA A 392 18.35 -7.60 -10.34
CA ALA A 392 19.80 -7.64 -10.23
C ALA A 392 20.29 -7.28 -8.82
N SER A 393 19.47 -6.55 -8.05
CA SER A 393 19.80 -6.11 -6.71
C SER A 393 19.06 -6.92 -5.65
N ILE A 394 19.77 -7.34 -4.61
CA ILE A 394 19.19 -8.04 -3.45
C ILE A 394 18.01 -7.24 -2.87
N ALA A 395 18.12 -5.92 -2.78
CA ALA A 395 17.08 -5.08 -2.18
C ALA A 395 15.72 -5.17 -2.91
N GLU A 396 15.74 -5.44 -4.22
CA GLU A 396 14.54 -5.53 -5.06
C GLU A 396 13.74 -6.81 -4.80
N PHE A 397 14.40 -7.87 -4.32
CA PHE A 397 13.74 -9.13 -3.90
C PHE A 397 12.89 -8.96 -2.63
N LYS A 398 13.11 -7.88 -1.86
CA LYS A 398 12.33 -7.65 -0.64
C LYS A 398 10.88 -7.36 -1.01
N ASN A 399 9.98 -8.27 -0.61
CA ASN A 399 8.55 -8.26 -0.95
C ASN A 399 8.28 -8.30 -2.46
N HIS A 400 9.16 -8.93 -3.24
CA HIS A 400 8.93 -9.14 -4.68
C HIS A 400 7.79 -10.17 -4.89
N PRO A 401 6.87 -9.94 -5.83
CA PRO A 401 5.69 -10.80 -6.01
C PRO A 401 6.00 -12.21 -6.52
N LEU A 402 7.07 -12.38 -7.31
CA LEU A 402 7.41 -13.68 -7.94
C LEU A 402 8.60 -14.39 -7.29
N TYR A 403 9.48 -13.65 -6.62
CA TYR A 403 10.79 -14.16 -6.22
C TYR A 403 11.05 -13.86 -4.76
N ALA A 404 11.85 -14.69 -4.12
CA ALA A 404 12.27 -14.45 -2.77
C ALA A 404 13.64 -15.05 -2.45
N LEU A 405 14.25 -14.50 -1.41
CA LEU A 405 15.53 -14.92 -0.88
C LEU A 405 15.36 -15.40 0.55
N LYS A 406 16.09 -16.46 0.91
CA LYS A 406 16.09 -17.01 2.27
C LYS A 406 16.42 -15.95 3.33
N ARG A 407 17.30 -14.99 3.02
CA ARG A 407 17.67 -13.87 3.90
C ARG A 407 16.51 -12.94 4.28
N HIS A 408 15.47 -12.87 3.45
CA HIS A 408 14.33 -11.96 3.63
C HIS A 408 13.13 -12.64 4.28
N LEU A 409 13.21 -13.94 4.56
CA LEU A 409 12.14 -14.65 5.26
C LEU A 409 11.91 -14.06 6.64
N LEU A 410 10.64 -13.82 6.94
CA LEU A 410 10.24 -13.41 8.28
C LEU A 410 10.40 -14.56 9.28
N LYS A 411 10.35 -14.21 10.57
CA LYS A 411 10.45 -15.18 11.68
C LYS A 411 9.46 -16.35 11.52
N PHE A 412 8.23 -16.04 11.09
CA PHE A 412 7.14 -17.00 10.90
C PHE A 412 6.94 -17.41 9.43
N GLU A 413 7.97 -17.29 8.60
CA GLU A 413 7.93 -17.80 7.21
C GLU A 413 9.00 -18.88 7.02
N ALA A 414 8.73 -19.81 6.11
CA ALA A 414 9.71 -20.74 5.60
C ALA A 414 9.43 -21.13 4.14
N ILE A 415 10.44 -21.73 3.51
CA ILE A 415 10.34 -22.27 2.15
C ILE A 415 9.84 -23.72 2.26
N TYR A 416 8.81 -24.08 1.51
CA TYR A 416 8.28 -25.43 1.37
C TYR A 416 8.00 -25.74 -0.11
N PRO A 417 8.33 -26.95 -0.60
CA PRO A 417 8.98 -28.04 0.15
C PRO A 417 10.44 -27.72 0.53
N PRO A 418 11.07 -28.43 1.49
CA PRO A 418 12.44 -28.15 1.94
C PRO A 418 13.48 -28.19 0.81
N ASP A 419 13.21 -29.01 -0.20
CA ASP A 419 13.98 -29.24 -1.42
C ASP A 419 13.45 -28.41 -2.62
N ALA A 420 12.69 -27.34 -2.36
CA ALA A 420 12.14 -26.48 -3.40
C ALA A 420 13.22 -26.07 -4.43
N PRO A 421 12.93 -26.21 -5.74
CA PRO A 421 13.90 -25.92 -6.78
C PRO A 421 14.27 -24.44 -6.79
N THR A 422 15.56 -24.16 -6.94
CA THR A 422 16.05 -22.79 -7.07
C THR A 422 15.86 -22.32 -8.51
N LEU A 423 15.24 -21.16 -8.70
CA LEU A 423 15.02 -20.55 -10.01
C LEU A 423 16.28 -19.91 -10.61
N GLY A 424 17.30 -19.70 -9.77
CA GLY A 424 18.57 -19.10 -10.16
C GLY A 424 19.34 -18.58 -8.96
N PHE A 425 20.39 -17.81 -9.22
CA PHE A 425 21.24 -17.23 -8.19
C PHE A 425 21.41 -15.74 -8.40
N VAL A 426 21.37 -14.97 -7.31
CA VAL A 426 21.73 -13.55 -7.32
C VAL A 426 22.88 -13.32 -6.34
N ARG A 427 24.03 -12.90 -6.86
CA ARG A 427 25.25 -12.69 -6.06
C ARG A 427 25.60 -13.90 -5.17
N GLY A 428 25.44 -15.10 -5.70
CA GLY A 428 25.72 -16.36 -5.00
C GLY A 428 24.60 -16.87 -4.09
N GLU A 429 23.48 -16.15 -3.94
CA GLU A 429 22.35 -16.65 -3.16
C GLU A 429 21.25 -17.29 -4.01
N PRO A 430 20.72 -18.45 -3.57
CA PRO A 430 19.64 -19.13 -4.26
C PRO A 430 18.35 -18.31 -4.19
N VAL A 431 17.70 -18.19 -5.34
CA VAL A 431 16.40 -17.54 -5.51
C VAL A 431 15.32 -18.60 -5.59
N TYR A 432 14.27 -18.42 -4.78
CA TYR A 432 13.11 -19.30 -4.74
C TYR A 432 11.89 -18.60 -5.33
N ALA A 433 10.96 -19.37 -5.87
CA ALA A 433 9.64 -18.89 -6.22
C ALA A 433 8.94 -18.37 -4.95
N ARG A 434 8.26 -17.21 -5.02
CA ARG A 434 7.54 -16.65 -3.86
C ARG A 434 6.41 -17.57 -3.41
N GLU A 435 5.85 -18.37 -4.31
CA GLU A 435 4.82 -19.38 -4.02
C GLU A 435 5.30 -20.48 -3.05
N CYS A 436 6.60 -20.79 -3.03
CA CYS A 436 7.18 -21.73 -2.07
C CYS A 436 7.30 -21.14 -0.67
N ILE A 437 7.00 -19.86 -0.46
CA ILE A 437 7.07 -19.25 0.86
C ILE A 437 5.72 -19.36 1.53
N HIS A 438 5.74 -20.03 2.67
CA HIS A 438 4.55 -20.23 3.47
C HIS A 438 4.73 -19.64 4.85
N THR A 439 3.64 -19.05 5.33
CA THR A 439 3.49 -18.62 6.72
C THR A 439 3.35 -19.86 7.59
N LEU A 440 4.14 -19.91 8.65
CA LEU A 440 4.07 -20.92 9.70
C LEU A 440 3.37 -20.32 10.92
N ARG A 441 2.61 -21.14 11.63
CA ARG A 441 1.82 -20.74 12.80
C ARG A 441 2.02 -21.74 13.94
N SER A 442 1.78 -21.33 15.19
CA SER A 442 1.74 -22.26 16.31
C SER A 442 0.49 -23.15 16.22
N ARG A 443 0.45 -24.22 17.02
CA ARG A 443 -0.71 -25.13 17.08
C ARG A 443 -2.00 -24.39 17.44
N GLU A 444 -1.90 -23.45 18.37
CA GLU A 444 -3.00 -22.61 18.86
C GLU A 444 -3.49 -21.63 17.79
N THR A 445 -2.57 -20.98 17.08
CA THR A 445 -2.95 -20.07 15.99
C THR A 445 -3.58 -20.84 14.83
N TRP A 446 -3.16 -22.10 14.57
CA TRP A 446 -3.84 -22.97 13.61
C TRP A 446 -5.25 -23.36 14.07
N LEU A 447 -5.45 -23.61 15.37
CA LEU A 447 -6.76 -23.92 15.93
C LEU A 447 -7.76 -22.78 15.68
N ARG A 448 -7.31 -21.52 15.80
CA ARG A 448 -8.13 -20.35 15.45
C ARG A 448 -8.50 -20.26 13.97
N GLU A 449 -7.70 -20.87 13.09
CA GLU A 449 -8.04 -21.02 11.67
C GLU A 449 -8.93 -22.23 11.38
N ALA A 450 -9.40 -22.94 12.42
CA ALA A 450 -10.13 -24.20 12.41
C ALA A 450 -9.32 -25.36 11.80
N ARG A 451 -8.05 -25.47 12.21
CA ARG A 451 -7.14 -26.55 11.79
C ARG A 451 -6.36 -27.11 12.96
N MET A 452 -6.07 -28.40 12.92
CA MET A 452 -5.25 -29.08 13.92
C MET A 452 -3.97 -29.58 13.26
N VAL A 453 -2.85 -29.49 13.97
CA VAL A 453 -1.61 -30.12 13.54
C VAL A 453 -1.74 -31.63 13.76
N ARG A 454 -1.39 -32.41 12.73
CA ARG A 454 -1.51 -33.88 12.75
C ARG A 454 -0.82 -34.49 13.97
N ILE A 455 -1.35 -35.62 14.42
CA ILE A 455 -0.81 -36.36 15.56
C ILE A 455 0.62 -36.81 15.24
N LYS A 456 1.57 -36.60 16.18
CA LYS A 456 3.01 -36.93 16.06
C LYS A 456 3.79 -36.18 14.98
N GLU A 457 3.21 -35.15 14.39
CA GLU A 457 3.90 -34.30 13.41
C GLU A 457 4.97 -33.42 14.09
N GLN A 458 6.17 -33.39 13.52
CA GLN A 458 7.30 -32.60 14.05
C GLN A 458 7.23 -31.13 13.59
N PRO A 459 7.65 -30.16 14.41
CA PRO A 459 7.62 -28.75 14.02
C PRO A 459 8.55 -28.47 12.84
N TYR A 460 8.06 -27.75 11.84
CA TYR A 460 8.88 -27.35 10.68
C TYR A 460 9.95 -26.32 11.04
N LYS A 461 9.64 -25.46 12.01
CA LYS A 461 10.56 -24.42 12.49
C LYS A 461 10.29 -24.14 13.96
N ILE A 462 11.36 -24.07 14.76
CA ILE A 462 11.28 -23.65 16.15
C ILE A 462 11.88 -22.25 16.26
N VAL A 463 11.13 -21.32 16.84
CA VAL A 463 11.57 -19.94 17.04
C VAL A 463 11.45 -19.56 18.51
N LYS A 464 12.15 -18.51 18.93
CA LYS A 464 12.03 -18.01 20.31
C LYS A 464 10.65 -17.39 20.53
N ALA A 465 9.90 -17.79 21.54
CA ALA A 465 8.68 -17.13 21.95
C ALA A 465 8.97 -15.69 22.43
N ARG A 466 7.94 -14.85 22.50
CA ARG A 466 8.07 -13.56 23.17
C ARG A 466 8.21 -13.81 24.68
N PRO A 467 9.09 -13.08 25.40
CA PRO A 467 9.20 -13.22 26.84
C PRO A 467 7.87 -12.87 27.51
N LYS A 468 7.36 -13.78 28.34
CA LYS A 468 6.15 -13.52 29.14
C LYS A 468 6.56 -12.88 30.48
N TYR A 469 5.80 -11.87 30.89
CA TYR A 469 5.96 -11.27 32.22
C TYR A 469 5.06 -12.03 33.18
N ASP A 470 5.67 -12.69 34.16
CA ASP A 470 4.92 -13.37 35.20
C ASP A 470 4.52 -12.35 36.26
N LYS A 471 3.20 -12.18 36.44
CA LYS A 471 2.61 -11.24 37.40
C LYS A 471 2.83 -11.69 38.84
N LEU A 472 2.92 -13.00 39.08
CA LEU A 472 3.08 -13.60 40.42
C LEU A 472 4.53 -13.50 40.90
N SER A 473 5.50 -13.91 40.09
CA SER A 473 6.92 -13.81 40.47
C SER A 473 7.53 -12.43 40.25
N GLY A 474 6.86 -11.54 39.51
CA GLY A 474 7.38 -10.22 39.13
C GLY A 474 8.62 -10.29 38.21
N GLN A 475 8.91 -11.46 37.66
CA GLN A 475 10.06 -11.71 36.79
C GLN A 475 9.62 -11.96 35.35
N ILE A 476 10.52 -11.67 34.40
CA ILE A 476 10.31 -12.05 33.00
C ILE A 476 10.75 -13.51 32.88
N LEU A 477 9.80 -14.39 32.55
CA LEU A 477 10.06 -15.79 32.27
C LEU A 477 11.07 -15.91 31.12
N LYS A 478 11.98 -16.88 31.22
CA LYS A 478 13.00 -17.14 30.20
C LYS A 478 12.35 -17.48 28.86
N GLU A 479 13.03 -17.13 27.76
CA GLU A 479 12.57 -17.37 26.39
C GLU A 479 12.25 -18.87 26.18
N GLN A 480 10.98 -19.20 25.96
CA GLN A 480 10.55 -20.56 25.64
C GLN A 480 10.65 -20.82 24.12
N PRO A 481 10.95 -22.05 23.68
CA PRO A 481 10.84 -22.43 22.29
C PRO A 481 9.36 -22.42 21.85
N LEU A 482 9.08 -21.82 20.70
CA LEU A 482 7.77 -21.81 20.05
C LEU A 482 7.85 -22.65 18.78
N GLU A 483 7.07 -23.71 18.76
CA GLU A 483 6.93 -24.62 17.63
C GLU A 483 6.03 -24.01 16.55
N LEU A 484 6.48 -24.06 15.30
CA LEU A 484 5.73 -23.57 14.16
C LEU A 484 5.54 -24.66 13.12
N PHE A 485 4.32 -24.71 12.59
CA PHE A 485 3.87 -25.69 11.62
C PHE A 485 3.36 -24.99 10.36
N GLY A 486 3.57 -25.63 9.22
CA GLY A 486 3.03 -25.19 7.93
C GLY A 486 1.63 -25.74 7.67
N HIS A 487 0.92 -25.17 6.70
CA HIS A 487 -0.43 -25.64 6.33
C HIS A 487 -0.45 -27.14 5.96
N TRP A 488 0.58 -27.65 5.28
CA TRP A 488 0.71 -29.06 4.87
C TRP A 488 0.81 -30.05 6.05
N GLN A 489 1.14 -29.57 7.25
CA GLN A 489 1.25 -30.34 8.48
C GLN A 489 -0.06 -30.41 9.28
N THR A 490 -1.11 -29.78 8.75
CA THR A 490 -2.38 -29.61 9.45
C THR A 490 -3.53 -30.28 8.71
N GLU A 491 -4.54 -30.67 9.45
CA GLU A 491 -5.81 -31.18 8.96
C GLU A 491 -6.97 -30.29 9.44
N PRO A 492 -8.12 -30.29 8.77
CA PRO A 492 -9.31 -29.58 9.25
C PRO A 492 -9.65 -29.98 10.69
N TYR A 493 -10.01 -29.00 11.52
CA TYR A 493 -10.44 -29.27 12.89
C TYR A 493 -11.67 -30.18 12.90
N MET A 494 -11.64 -31.21 13.73
CA MET A 494 -12.76 -32.12 13.94
C MET A 494 -13.48 -31.71 15.23
N PRO A 495 -14.67 -31.11 15.14
CA PRO A 495 -15.39 -30.69 16.33
C PRO A 495 -15.81 -31.90 17.17
N PRO A 496 -15.81 -31.76 18.52
CA PRO A 496 -16.27 -32.82 19.41
C PRO A 496 -17.78 -33.04 19.22
N ILE A 497 -18.25 -34.23 19.57
CA ILE A 497 -19.66 -34.60 19.46
C ILE A 497 -20.32 -34.40 20.83
N ALA A 498 -21.47 -33.73 20.86
CA ALA A 498 -22.27 -33.63 22.07
C ALA A 498 -22.91 -34.97 22.43
N PHE A 499 -22.95 -35.30 23.72
CA PHE A 499 -23.45 -36.59 24.20
C PHE A 499 -24.30 -36.40 25.46
N ASN A 500 -25.44 -37.08 25.54
CA ASN A 500 -26.41 -37.03 26.64
C ASN A 500 -26.87 -35.60 26.99
N GLY A 501 -27.17 -34.79 25.97
CA GLY A 501 -27.65 -33.42 26.19
C GLY A 501 -26.62 -32.46 26.78
N LYS A 502 -25.34 -32.85 26.85
CA LYS A 502 -24.23 -32.02 27.35
C LYS A 502 -23.32 -31.55 26.24
N VAL A 503 -22.95 -30.28 26.31
CA VAL A 503 -22.05 -29.64 25.35
C VAL A 503 -20.59 -29.95 25.75
N PRO A 504 -19.72 -30.41 24.82
CA PRO A 504 -18.30 -30.61 25.09
C PRO A 504 -17.60 -29.28 25.39
N ARG A 505 -16.77 -29.23 26.44
CA ARG A 505 -16.13 -27.99 26.92
C ARG A 505 -14.61 -28.10 26.92
N ASN A 506 -13.94 -26.96 26.81
CA ASN A 506 -12.50 -26.87 27.06
C ASN A 506 -12.18 -26.88 28.56
N GLU A 507 -10.89 -26.78 28.91
CA GLU A 507 -10.39 -26.79 30.29
C GLU A 507 -10.95 -25.65 31.16
N TRP A 508 -11.37 -24.55 30.53
CA TRP A 508 -12.00 -23.40 31.19
C TRP A 508 -13.53 -23.49 31.27
N GLY A 509 -14.12 -24.59 30.82
CA GLY A 509 -15.57 -24.81 30.86
C GLY A 509 -16.37 -24.09 29.77
N ASN A 510 -15.73 -23.59 28.72
CA ASN A 510 -16.37 -22.87 27.60
C ASN A 510 -16.20 -23.62 26.27
N VAL A 511 -16.82 -23.12 25.20
CA VAL A 511 -16.59 -23.62 23.82
C VAL A 511 -15.81 -22.59 23.01
N GLU A 512 -14.69 -23.00 22.42
CA GLU A 512 -13.93 -22.16 21.48
C GLU A 512 -14.54 -22.24 20.08
N LEU A 513 -15.19 -21.16 19.65
CA LEU A 513 -15.95 -21.07 18.40
C LEU A 513 -15.41 -19.93 17.54
N PHE A 514 -14.15 -20.02 17.11
CA PHE A 514 -13.52 -19.00 16.26
C PHE A 514 -14.10 -18.99 14.84
N LYS A 515 -14.60 -20.14 14.37
CA LYS A 515 -15.29 -20.30 13.09
C LYS A 515 -16.53 -21.16 13.27
N SER A 516 -17.53 -20.95 12.42
CA SER A 516 -18.78 -21.71 12.43
C SER A 516 -18.57 -23.23 12.33
N CYS A 517 -17.53 -23.69 11.62
CA CYS A 517 -17.21 -25.11 11.49
C CYS A 517 -16.59 -25.76 12.75
N MET A 518 -16.32 -24.99 13.81
CA MET A 518 -15.84 -25.51 15.09
C MET A 518 -16.99 -25.84 16.06
N LEU A 519 -18.24 -25.63 15.65
CA LEU A 519 -19.41 -25.95 16.45
C LEU A 519 -19.45 -27.46 16.74
N PRO A 520 -19.56 -27.88 18.01
CA PRO A 520 -19.70 -29.29 18.36
C PRO A 520 -20.87 -29.94 17.62
N VAL A 521 -20.66 -31.15 17.12
CA VAL A 521 -21.69 -31.86 16.37
C VAL A 521 -22.88 -32.16 17.28
N GLY A 522 -24.09 -31.89 16.81
CA GLY A 522 -25.32 -32.01 17.60
C GLY A 522 -25.62 -30.80 18.49
N THR A 523 -24.95 -29.67 18.29
CA THR A 523 -25.20 -28.41 19.01
C THR A 523 -25.53 -27.26 18.06
N VAL A 524 -26.10 -26.20 18.62
CA VAL A 524 -26.46 -24.96 17.93
C VAL A 524 -25.88 -23.75 18.66
N HIS A 525 -25.48 -22.73 17.91
CA HIS A 525 -25.01 -21.44 18.45
C HIS A 525 -26.13 -20.42 18.43
N LEU A 526 -26.48 -19.89 19.60
CA LEU A 526 -27.62 -18.99 19.82
C LEU A 526 -27.14 -17.64 20.38
N ARG A 527 -27.52 -16.54 19.73
CA ARG A 527 -27.23 -15.17 20.17
C ARG A 527 -28.43 -14.54 20.85
N ALA A 528 -28.70 -14.95 22.09
CA ALA A 528 -29.81 -14.44 22.89
C ALA A 528 -29.32 -13.91 24.25
N PRO A 529 -29.52 -12.61 24.58
CA PRO A 529 -29.16 -12.05 25.87
C PRO A 529 -29.90 -12.73 27.03
N GLY A 530 -29.19 -13.06 28.12
CA GLY A 530 -29.80 -13.68 29.29
C GLY A 530 -30.26 -15.14 29.12
N LEU A 531 -30.00 -15.76 27.97
CA LEU A 531 -30.40 -17.15 27.66
C LEU A 531 -29.91 -18.16 28.72
N ALA A 532 -28.70 -17.98 29.24
CA ALA A 532 -28.17 -18.84 30.30
C ALA A 532 -29.04 -18.86 31.56
N ARG A 533 -29.68 -17.74 31.93
CA ARG A 533 -30.57 -17.70 33.10
C ARG A 533 -31.82 -18.56 32.87
N VAL A 534 -32.36 -18.52 31.65
CA VAL A 534 -33.52 -19.32 31.25
C VAL A 534 -33.15 -20.80 31.18
N ALA A 535 -32.00 -21.12 30.58
CA ALA A 535 -31.48 -22.49 30.52
C ALA A 535 -31.29 -23.11 31.90
N SER A 536 -30.77 -22.35 32.87
CA SER A 536 -30.62 -22.80 34.26
C SER A 536 -31.97 -23.11 34.93
N LYS A 537 -33.04 -22.34 34.65
CA LYS A 537 -34.39 -22.64 35.17
C LYS A 537 -34.95 -23.94 34.61
N LEU A 538 -34.62 -24.26 33.36
CA LEU A 538 -35.07 -25.46 32.66
C LEU A 538 -34.13 -26.67 32.83
N ASN A 539 -33.03 -26.51 33.57
CA ASN A 539 -31.99 -27.53 33.74
C ASN A 539 -31.39 -28.02 32.40
N ILE A 540 -31.28 -27.11 31.42
CA ILE A 540 -30.69 -27.37 30.10
C ILE A 540 -29.22 -26.91 30.10
N ASP A 541 -28.33 -27.73 29.53
CA ASP A 541 -26.92 -27.38 29.44
C ASP A 541 -26.67 -26.27 28.41
N CYS A 542 -26.11 -25.16 28.86
CA CYS A 542 -25.91 -23.95 28.07
C CYS A 542 -24.54 -23.36 28.38
N VAL A 543 -23.65 -23.34 27.38
CA VAL A 543 -22.23 -23.02 27.55
C VAL A 543 -21.88 -21.77 26.73
N PRO A 544 -21.14 -20.79 27.27
CA PRO A 544 -20.80 -19.60 26.51
C PRO A 544 -19.77 -19.91 25.41
N ALA A 545 -19.91 -19.25 24.26
CA ALA A 545 -19.01 -19.41 23.12
C ALA A 545 -17.93 -18.31 23.13
N VAL A 546 -16.65 -18.70 23.20
CA VAL A 546 -15.50 -17.81 23.01
C VAL A 546 -15.24 -17.68 21.52
N VAL A 547 -15.48 -16.50 20.95
CA VAL A 547 -15.31 -16.25 19.50
C VAL A 547 -14.00 -15.55 19.17
N GLY A 548 -13.27 -15.06 20.18
CA GLY A 548 -12.00 -14.38 19.99
C GLY A 548 -11.40 -13.90 21.30
N PHE A 549 -10.36 -13.09 21.18
CA PHE A 549 -9.66 -12.49 22.32
C PHE A 549 -9.37 -11.02 22.02
N GLU A 550 -9.61 -10.14 22.98
CA GLU A 550 -9.39 -8.70 22.83
C GLU A 550 -8.29 -8.21 23.79
N GLY A 551 -7.29 -7.53 23.22
CA GLY A 551 -6.19 -6.95 23.96
C GLY A 551 -6.47 -5.52 24.38
N HIS A 552 -6.68 -5.30 25.67
CA HIS A 552 -6.72 -3.97 26.27
C HIS A 552 -5.40 -3.64 26.97
N CYS A 553 -5.18 -2.38 27.35
CA CYS A 553 -3.96 -1.91 28.02
C CYS A 553 -3.57 -2.69 29.30
N ARG A 554 -4.45 -3.55 29.83
CA ARG A 554 -4.25 -4.36 31.05
C ARG A 554 -4.14 -5.88 30.81
N GLY A 555 -4.33 -6.38 29.60
CA GLY A 555 -4.27 -7.81 29.30
C GLY A 555 -5.07 -8.22 28.06
N VAL A 556 -5.05 -9.52 27.76
CA VAL A 556 -5.88 -10.15 26.74
C VAL A 556 -7.01 -10.87 27.44
N HIS A 557 -8.25 -10.62 27.01
CA HIS A 557 -9.44 -11.21 27.60
C HIS A 557 -10.26 -11.95 26.54
N PRO A 558 -10.88 -13.10 26.87
CA PRO A 558 -11.75 -13.81 25.93
C PRO A 558 -13.00 -12.98 25.63
N VAL A 559 -13.36 -12.94 24.36
CA VAL A 559 -14.59 -12.31 23.86
C VAL A 559 -15.64 -13.39 23.70
N PHE A 560 -16.72 -13.27 24.47
CA PHE A 560 -17.86 -14.16 24.41
C PHE A 560 -18.92 -13.58 23.47
N ASP A 561 -19.46 -14.42 22.59
CA ASP A 561 -20.59 -14.06 21.73
C ASP A 561 -21.54 -15.25 21.66
N GLY A 562 -22.71 -15.12 22.27
CA GLY A 562 -23.74 -16.14 22.29
C GLY A 562 -23.43 -17.39 23.14
N TRP A 563 -24.28 -18.40 22.97
CA TRP A 563 -24.33 -19.62 23.76
C TRP A 563 -24.40 -20.85 22.85
N VAL A 564 -23.78 -21.95 23.27
CA VAL A 564 -23.86 -23.25 22.62
C VAL A 564 -24.76 -24.16 23.44
N VAL A 565 -25.73 -24.78 22.78
CA VAL A 565 -26.75 -25.67 23.38
C VAL A 565 -26.94 -26.88 22.48
N CYS A 566 -27.27 -28.05 23.04
CA CYS A 566 -27.62 -29.22 22.23
C CYS A 566 -28.85 -28.93 21.36
N GLU A 567 -28.83 -29.41 20.12
CA GLU A 567 -29.87 -29.13 19.13
C GLU A 567 -31.27 -29.57 19.60
N GLU A 568 -31.35 -30.67 20.34
CA GLU A 568 -32.58 -31.22 20.91
C GLU A 568 -33.32 -30.28 21.88
N PHE A 569 -32.61 -29.35 22.54
CA PHE A 569 -33.20 -28.41 23.50
C PHE A 569 -33.45 -27.01 22.94
N LYS A 570 -33.06 -26.78 21.68
CA LYS A 570 -33.11 -25.45 21.04
C LYS A 570 -34.51 -24.85 21.11
N ASP A 571 -35.52 -25.58 20.63
CA ASP A 571 -36.87 -25.03 20.45
C ASP A 571 -37.53 -24.76 21.81
N THR A 572 -37.39 -25.68 22.77
CA THR A 572 -37.87 -25.51 24.15
C THR A 572 -37.23 -24.30 24.83
N LEU A 573 -35.91 -24.14 24.65
CA LEU A 573 -35.17 -23.05 25.29
C LEU A 573 -35.49 -21.68 24.66
N MET A 574 -35.65 -21.62 23.33
CA MET A 574 -36.01 -20.39 22.64
C MET A 574 -37.43 -19.94 22.98
N ALA A 575 -38.40 -20.85 23.03
CA ALA A 575 -39.77 -20.52 23.44
C ALA A 575 -39.84 -19.96 24.87
N ALA A 576 -39.13 -20.59 25.81
CA ALA A 576 -39.05 -20.10 27.19
C ALA A 576 -38.31 -18.76 27.30
N TRP A 577 -37.34 -18.51 26.42
CA TRP A 577 -36.64 -17.23 26.38
C TRP A 577 -37.54 -16.11 25.85
N GLU A 578 -38.31 -16.37 24.79
CA GLU A 578 -39.29 -15.42 24.25
C GLU A 578 -40.35 -15.03 25.30
N GLU A 579 -40.85 -16.01 26.06
CA GLU A 579 -41.77 -15.76 27.18
C GLU A 579 -41.14 -14.89 28.28
N GLU A 580 -39.88 -15.17 28.65
CA GLU A 580 -39.16 -14.37 29.65
C GLU A 580 -38.91 -12.93 29.14
N GLN A 581 -38.60 -12.74 27.86
CA GLN A 581 -38.45 -11.39 27.28
C GLN A 581 -39.76 -10.63 27.27
N ALA A 582 -40.88 -11.28 26.90
CA ALA A 582 -42.21 -10.66 26.97
C ALA A 582 -42.56 -10.24 28.40
N ASN A 583 -42.27 -11.09 29.39
CA ASN A 583 -42.47 -10.78 30.80
C ASN A 583 -41.59 -9.64 31.30
N ILE A 584 -40.35 -9.51 30.80
CA ILE A 584 -39.47 -8.37 31.11
C ILE A 584 -40.04 -7.09 30.51
N SER A 585 -40.44 -7.12 29.23
CA SER A 585 -41.04 -5.98 28.53
C SER A 585 -42.30 -5.48 29.24
N ASN A 586 -43.22 -6.39 29.60
CA ASN A 586 -44.44 -6.02 30.33
C ASN A 586 -44.13 -5.39 31.69
N ARG A 587 -43.13 -5.91 32.43
CA ARG A 587 -42.70 -5.32 33.71
C ARG A 587 -42.02 -3.96 33.55
N GLU A 588 -41.33 -3.73 32.44
CA GLU A 588 -40.74 -2.42 32.11
C GLU A 588 -41.82 -1.41 31.75
N GLU A 589 -42.81 -1.81 30.94
CA GLU A 589 -43.98 -0.99 30.61
C GLU A 589 -44.82 -0.64 31.84
N GLU A 590 -45.08 -1.60 32.74
CA GLU A 590 -45.77 -1.34 34.01
C GLU A 590 -45.00 -0.34 34.91
N LYS A 591 -43.67 -0.40 34.92
CA LYS A 591 -42.82 0.54 35.66
C LYS A 591 -42.79 1.92 35.02
N LEU A 592 -42.80 1.99 33.69
CA LEU A 592 -42.85 3.25 32.94
C LEU A 592 -44.20 3.94 33.10
N TRP A 593 -45.31 3.20 33.08
CA TRP A 593 -46.66 3.75 33.24
C TRP A 593 -47.04 4.00 34.71
N GLY A 594 -46.47 3.24 35.66
CA GLY A 594 -46.68 3.44 37.09
C GLY A 594 -45.89 4.58 37.73
N GLY A 595 -44.94 5.19 37.01
CA GLY A 595 -44.08 6.27 37.49
C GLY A 595 -44.64 7.69 37.33
N ASP A 596 -45.69 7.89 36.52
CA ASP A 596 -46.24 9.22 36.19
C ASP A 596 -47.48 9.59 37.04
N GLY A 597 -47.78 8.79 38.07
CA GLY A 597 -48.99 8.93 38.90
C GLY A 597 -48.79 9.57 40.27
N SER A 598 -47.61 10.14 40.58
CA SER A 598 -47.29 10.67 41.92
C SER A 598 -46.79 12.12 41.94
N GLU A 599 -47.38 12.99 41.12
CA GLU A 599 -47.37 14.45 41.33
C GLU A 599 -48.74 15.04 40.94
N GLN A 600 -49.73 14.94 41.83
CA GLN A 600 -50.87 15.86 41.92
C GLN A 600 -51.23 16.13 43.38
#